data_AF-A0A925KAK4-F1
#
_entry.id   AF-A0A925KAK4-F1
#
_cell.length_a   1.000
_cell.length_b   1.000
_cell.length_c   1.000
_cell.angle_alpha   90.00
_cell.angle_beta   90.00
_cell.angle_gamma   90.00
#
_symmetry.space_group_name_H-M   'P 1'
#
loop_
_entity.id
_entity.type
_entity.pdbx_description
1 polymer ?
#
loop_
_entity_poly.entity_id
_entity_poly.type
_entity_poly.pdbx_seq_one_letter_code
_entity_poly.pdbx_strand_id
1 'polypeptide(L)'
;VVTSFFAVPQFAAPAWILLFGAMGAAMLGALGIIAGLWAEKFDQMAAFQNFVIMPMTFLSGVFYSVHSLPGVWQTVSHLNPFFYMIDGFRRGFFGVSDVSPWLSLAVVAVSLAVVSAIALRLLASGYKLRS
;
A
#
# COMPACT_ATOMS: atom_id res chain seq x y z
N VAL A 1 -23.42 -5.97 8.27
CA VAL A 1 -24.83 -5.79 7.85
C VAL A 1 -25.72 -5.29 8.99
N VAL A 2 -25.51 -5.70 10.25
CA VAL A 2 -26.28 -5.15 11.40
C VAL A 2 -25.81 -3.74 11.80
N THR A 3 -24.52 -3.43 11.64
CA THR A 3 -23.92 -2.13 12.00
C THR A 3 -24.19 -0.99 11.02
N SER A 4 -24.56 -1.29 9.77
CA SER A 4 -24.89 -0.28 8.75
C SER A 4 -26.18 0.51 9.05
N PHE A 5 -27.01 0.01 9.97
CA PHE A 5 -28.19 0.72 10.48
C PHE A 5 -27.84 1.75 11.57
N PHE A 6 -26.69 1.60 12.25
CA PHE A 6 -26.28 2.47 13.37
C PHE A 6 -25.17 3.45 13.00
N ALA A 7 -24.33 3.09 12.02
CA ALA A 7 -23.30 3.97 11.49
C ALA A 7 -23.43 3.99 9.97
N VAL A 8 -24.12 5.01 9.44
CA VAL A 8 -24.05 5.32 8.01
C VAL A 8 -22.59 5.71 7.74
N PRO A 9 -21.83 4.96 6.92
CA PRO A 9 -20.48 5.36 6.56
C PRO A 9 -20.60 6.73 5.90
N GLN A 10 -20.14 7.77 6.61
CA GLN A 10 -20.04 9.09 6.02
C GLN A 10 -18.91 8.98 5.02
N PHE A 11 -19.22 9.01 3.73
CA PHE A 11 -18.19 9.04 2.69
C PHE A 11 -17.87 10.50 2.44
N ALA A 12 -16.92 11.06 3.19
CA ALA A 12 -16.55 12.46 3.04
C ALA A 12 -16.07 12.79 1.62
N ALA A 13 -15.34 11.87 0.98
CA ALA A 13 -14.91 12.03 -0.40
C ALA A 13 -14.74 10.67 -1.13
N PRO A 14 -15.80 10.15 -1.78
CA PRO A 14 -15.79 8.84 -2.45
C PRO A 14 -14.72 8.70 -3.55
N ALA A 15 -14.41 9.79 -4.26
CA ALA A 15 -13.40 9.79 -5.31
C ALA A 15 -12.00 9.46 -4.76
N TRP A 16 -11.67 9.93 -3.56
CA TRP A 16 -10.39 9.65 -2.91
C TRP A 16 -10.30 8.20 -2.46
N ILE A 17 -11.41 7.61 -1.99
CA ILE A 17 -11.49 6.19 -1.63
C ILE A 17 -11.18 5.32 -2.85
N LEU A 18 -11.84 5.60 -3.97
CA LEU A 18 -11.64 4.84 -5.21
C LEU A 18 -10.22 5.01 -5.75
N LEU A 19 -9.68 6.24 -5.71
CA LEU A 19 -8.34 6.52 -6.19
C LEU A 19 -7.27 5.79 -5.36
N PHE A 20 -7.25 5.97 -4.04
CA PHE A 20 -6.27 5.30 -3.17
C PHE A 20 -6.48 3.78 -3.14
N GLY A 21 -7.73 3.31 -3.20
CA GLY A 21 -8.04 1.87 -3.30
C GLY A 21 -7.51 1.26 -4.60
N ALA A 22 -7.73 1.91 -5.75
CA ALA A 22 -7.23 1.45 -7.03
C ALA A 22 -5.69 1.48 -7.09
N MET A 23 -5.07 2.56 -6.60
CA MET A 23 -3.60 2.67 -6.55
C MET A 23 -2.99 1.60 -5.65
N GLY A 24 -3.64 1.30 -4.51
CA GLY A 24 -3.18 0.25 -3.62
C GLY A 24 -3.30 -1.15 -4.19
N ALA A 25 -4.43 -1.45 -4.83
CA ALA A 25 -4.61 -2.70 -5.56
C ALA A 25 -3.57 -2.85 -6.68
N ALA A 26 -3.31 -1.79 -7.44
CA ALA A 26 -2.29 -1.77 -8.48
C ALA A 26 -0.88 -1.99 -7.92
N MET A 27 -0.53 -1.38 -6.79
CA MET A 27 0.79 -1.52 -6.17
C MET A 27 1.01 -2.95 -5.64
N LEU A 28 0.02 -3.52 -4.96
CA LEU A 28 0.05 -4.91 -4.51
C LEU A 28 0.11 -5.89 -5.69
N GLY A 29 -0.64 -5.62 -6.77
CA GLY A 29 -0.57 -6.40 -8.00
C GLY A 29 0.83 -6.37 -8.64
N ALA A 30 1.43 -5.18 -8.75
CA ALA A 30 2.78 -5.03 -9.30
C ALA A 30 3.84 -5.70 -8.42
N LEU A 31 3.74 -5.59 -7.09
CA LEU A 31 4.61 -6.33 -6.15
C LEU A 31 4.42 -7.85 -6.28
N GLY A 32 3.18 -8.32 -6.44
CA GLY A 32 2.87 -9.73 -6.66
C GLY A 32 3.50 -10.27 -7.95
N ILE A 33 3.50 -9.48 -9.02
CA ILE A 33 4.18 -9.82 -10.28
C ILE A 33 5.69 -9.95 -10.07
N ILE A 34 6.31 -8.98 -9.37
CA ILE A 34 7.74 -9.03 -9.06
C ILE A 34 8.07 -10.26 -8.21
N ALA A 35 7.28 -10.53 -7.17
CA ALA A 35 7.46 -11.69 -6.29
C ALA A 35 7.29 -13.01 -7.05
N GLY A 36 6.30 -13.10 -7.95
CA GLY A 36 6.06 -14.27 -8.78
C GLY A 36 7.16 -14.53 -9.81
N LEU A 37 7.73 -13.47 -10.40
CA LEU A 37 8.90 -13.57 -11.29
C LEU A 37 10.17 -13.97 -10.53
N TRP A 38 10.32 -13.52 -9.29
CA TRP A 38 11.50 -13.82 -8.48
C TRP A 38 11.47 -15.23 -7.86
N ALA A 39 10.30 -15.66 -7.39
CA ALA A 39 10.12 -16.92 -6.68
C ALA A 39 10.24 -18.13 -7.62
N GLU A 40 11.15 -19.04 -7.30
CA GLU A 40 11.30 -20.34 -7.98
C GLU A 40 10.46 -21.43 -7.31
N LYS A 41 10.09 -21.20 -6.06
CA LYS A 41 9.32 -22.14 -5.23
C LYS A 41 8.18 -21.43 -4.54
N PHE A 42 7.10 -22.15 -4.29
CA PHE A 42 5.95 -21.65 -3.54
C PHE A 42 6.34 -21.13 -2.15
N ASP A 43 7.33 -21.75 -1.49
CA ASP A 43 7.84 -21.30 -0.20
C ASP A 43 8.44 -19.89 -0.25
N GLN A 44 9.07 -19.51 -1.38
CA GLN A 44 9.64 -18.17 -1.55
C GLN A 44 8.55 -17.11 -1.73
N MET A 45 7.44 -17.43 -2.39
CA MET A 45 6.27 -16.54 -2.44
C MET A 45 5.67 -16.35 -1.05
N ALA A 46 5.51 -17.43 -0.28
CA ALA A 46 5.01 -17.35 1.09
C ALA A 46 5.96 -16.55 1.99
N ALA A 47 7.27 -16.74 1.84
CA ALA A 47 8.28 -15.95 2.54
C ALA A 47 8.19 -14.47 2.19
N PHE A 48 8.05 -14.10 0.91
CA PHE A 48 7.88 -12.71 0.50
C PHE A 48 6.65 -12.06 1.15
N GLN A 49 5.52 -12.75 1.15
CA GLN A 49 4.30 -12.27 1.80
C GLN A 49 4.51 -12.02 3.30
N ASN A 50 5.10 -13.00 4.00
CA ASN A 50 5.23 -12.97 5.46
C ASN A 50 6.35 -12.05 5.96
N PHE A 51 7.47 -11.94 5.24
CA PHE A 51 8.62 -11.17 5.67
C PHE A 51 8.69 -9.77 5.06
N VAL A 52 7.93 -9.48 4.00
CA VAL A 52 7.92 -8.16 3.35
C VAL A 52 6.56 -7.50 3.49
N ILE A 53 5.50 -8.10 2.96
CA ILE A 53 4.17 -7.48 2.92
C ILE A 53 3.56 -7.33 4.32
N MET A 54 3.65 -8.38 5.15
CA MET A 54 3.11 -8.36 6.51
C MET A 54 3.74 -7.23 7.36
N PRO A 55 5.08 -7.14 7.55
CA PRO A 55 5.66 -6.07 8.35
C PRO A 55 5.41 -4.67 7.77
N MET A 56 5.43 -4.50 6.45
CA MET A 56 5.07 -3.22 5.82
C MET A 56 3.62 -2.82 6.13
N THR A 57 2.70 -3.77 6.22
CA THR A 57 1.29 -3.52 6.57
C THR A 57 1.11 -3.20 8.06
N PHE A 58 1.93 -3.76 8.94
CA PHE A 58 1.92 -3.36 10.35
C PHE A 58 2.50 -1.96 10.55
N LEU A 59 3.56 -1.61 9.81
CA LEU A 59 4.20 -0.29 9.85
C LEU A 59 3.41 0.82 9.17
N SER A 60 2.36 0.50 8.41
CA SER A 60 1.56 1.48 7.67
C SER A 60 0.43 2.11 8.50
N GLY A 61 0.34 1.82 9.79
CA GLY A 61 -0.62 2.47 10.68
C GLY A 61 -2.08 2.04 10.49
N VAL A 62 -2.31 0.85 9.89
CA VAL A 62 -3.65 0.21 9.83
C VAL A 62 -4.18 -0.06 11.24
N PHE A 63 -3.31 -0.60 12.09
CA PHE A 63 -3.68 -1.08 13.42
C PHE A 63 -3.37 -0.07 14.54
N TYR A 64 -2.44 0.87 14.31
CA TYR A 64 -1.97 1.82 15.30
C TYR A 64 -1.83 3.22 14.70
N SER A 65 -2.09 4.26 15.49
CA SER A 65 -1.77 5.62 15.07
C SER A 65 -0.26 5.85 15.11
N VAL A 66 0.31 6.39 14.04
CA VAL A 66 1.77 6.60 13.91
C VAL A 66 2.31 7.62 14.93
N HIS A 67 1.43 8.49 15.45
CA HIS A 67 1.76 9.41 16.55
C HIS A 67 2.10 8.73 17.88
N SER A 68 1.73 7.46 18.06
CA SER A 68 2.00 6.72 19.28
C SER A 68 3.36 6.01 19.27
N LEU A 69 4.13 6.09 18.18
CA LEU A 69 5.39 5.37 18.03
C LEU A 69 6.62 6.23 18.40
N PRO A 70 7.65 5.64 19.05
CA PRO A 70 8.93 6.30 19.30
C PRO A 70 9.60 6.75 17.99
N GLY A 71 10.26 7.92 17.97
CA GLY A 71 10.63 8.66 16.74
C GLY A 71 11.35 7.89 15.62
N VAL A 72 12.10 6.83 15.93
CA VAL A 72 12.72 5.96 14.89
C VAL A 72 11.64 5.30 14.03
N TRP A 73 10.59 4.76 14.66
CA TRP A 73 9.50 4.08 13.97
C TRP A 73 8.58 5.04 13.22
N GLN A 74 8.41 6.27 13.71
CA GLN A 74 7.70 7.32 12.98
C GLN A 74 8.39 7.62 11.64
N THR A 75 9.72 7.74 11.66
CA THR A 75 10.52 7.96 10.45
C THR A 75 10.41 6.80 9.46
N VAL A 76 10.42 5.55 9.97
CA VAL A 76 10.26 4.34 9.14
C VAL A 76 8.85 4.27 8.52
N SER A 77 7.80 4.63 9.26
CA SER A 77 6.43 4.69 8.72
C SER A 77 6.28 5.76 7.64
N HIS A 78 6.95 6.92 7.78
CA HIS A 78 6.97 7.96 6.75
C HIS A 78 7.76 7.59 5.48
N LEU A 79 8.62 6.58 5.53
CA LEU A 79 9.28 6.03 4.34
C LEU A 79 8.42 4.96 3.64
N ASN A 80 7.40 4.44 4.32
CA ASN A 80 6.59 3.34 3.82
C ASN A 80 5.42 3.87 2.94
N PRO A 81 5.36 3.53 1.65
CA PRO A 81 4.28 3.98 0.77
C PRO A 81 2.90 3.43 1.17
N PHE A 82 2.85 2.30 1.89
CA PHE A 82 1.60 1.78 2.42
C PHE A 82 0.98 2.71 3.47
N PHE A 83 1.80 3.46 4.24
CA PHE A 83 1.29 4.41 5.23
C PHE A 83 0.44 5.50 4.56
N TYR A 84 0.98 6.14 3.53
CA TYR A 84 0.29 7.19 2.78
C TYR A 84 -0.98 6.71 2.08
N MET A 85 -0.98 5.45 1.63
CA MET A 85 -2.14 4.81 1.02
C MET A 85 -3.29 4.65 2.03
N ILE A 86 -2.99 4.25 3.25
CA ILE A 86 -3.98 4.04 4.31
C ILE A 86 -4.46 5.36 4.91
N ASP A 87 -3.57 6.34 5.10
CA ASP A 87 -3.94 7.69 5.51
C ASP A 87 -4.85 8.37 4.46
N GLY A 88 -4.50 8.24 3.17
CA GLY A 88 -5.32 8.74 2.06
C GLY A 88 -6.69 8.07 1.96
N PHE A 89 -6.74 6.75 2.16
CA PHE A 89 -8.01 6.00 2.21
C PHE A 89 -8.85 6.41 3.43
N ARG A 90 -8.23 6.58 4.61
CA ARG A 90 -8.88 7.05 5.84
C ARG A 90 -9.50 8.44 5.63
N ARG A 91 -8.81 9.35 4.94
CA ARG A 91 -9.36 10.66 4.56
C ARG A 91 -10.61 10.55 3.69
N GLY A 92 -10.63 9.61 2.75
CA GLY A 92 -11.78 9.40 1.88
C GLY A 92 -13.06 9.06 2.66
N PHE A 93 -12.93 8.33 3.77
CA PHE A 93 -14.01 8.06 4.70
C PHE A 93 -14.24 9.20 5.68
N PHE A 94 -13.25 9.56 6.49
CA PHE A 94 -13.45 10.44 7.65
C PHE A 94 -13.27 11.94 7.37
N GLY A 95 -12.79 12.34 6.19
CA GLY A 95 -12.54 13.75 5.83
C GLY A 95 -11.33 14.39 6.51
N VAL A 96 -10.70 13.68 7.46
CA VAL A 96 -9.51 14.09 8.21
C VAL A 96 -8.31 13.28 7.72
N SER A 97 -7.17 13.93 7.47
CA SER A 97 -5.88 13.26 7.27
C SER A 97 -4.83 13.85 8.17
N ASP A 98 -4.00 12.98 8.74
CA ASP A 98 -2.88 13.40 9.60
C ASP A 98 -1.77 14.06 8.76
N VAL A 99 -1.73 13.77 7.44
CA VAL A 99 -0.77 14.31 6.47
C VAL A 99 -1.49 15.00 5.30
N SER A 100 -0.83 15.95 4.61
CA SER A 100 -1.40 16.58 3.41
C SER A 100 -1.77 15.52 2.35
N PRO A 101 -3.01 15.50 1.83
CA PRO A 101 -3.49 14.47 0.89
C PRO A 101 -2.73 14.48 -0.43
N TRP A 102 -2.33 15.67 -0.84
CA TRP A 102 -1.54 15.88 -2.04
C TRP A 102 -0.16 15.24 -1.90
N LEU A 103 0.41 15.27 -0.70
CA LEU A 103 1.68 14.63 -0.39
C LEU A 103 1.51 13.11 -0.34
N SER A 104 0.45 12.61 0.30
CA SER A 104 0.13 11.17 0.30
C SER A 104 -0.11 10.65 -1.11
N LEU A 105 -0.84 11.39 -1.95
CA LEU A 105 -1.07 11.03 -3.35
C LEU A 105 0.21 11.05 -4.17
N ALA A 106 1.05 12.08 -4.02
CA ALA A 106 2.32 12.16 -4.73
C ALA A 106 3.24 10.98 -4.37
N VAL A 107 3.35 10.64 -3.09
CA VAL A 107 4.18 9.52 -2.63
C VAL A 107 3.64 8.19 -3.17
N VAL A 108 2.34 7.92 -3.02
CA VAL A 108 1.75 6.68 -3.53
C VAL A 108 1.86 6.59 -5.05
N ALA A 109 1.66 7.68 -5.79
CA ALA A 109 1.79 7.70 -7.24
C ALA A 109 3.22 7.44 -7.70
N VAL A 110 4.21 8.07 -7.07
CA VAL A 110 5.63 7.85 -7.36
C VAL A 110 6.03 6.41 -7.03
N SER A 111 5.65 5.90 -5.86
CA SER A 111 5.95 4.52 -5.48
C SER A 111 5.29 3.51 -6.42
N LEU A 112 4.03 3.72 -6.79
CA LEU A 112 3.33 2.88 -7.78
C LEU A 112 4.02 2.92 -9.14
N ALA A 113 4.43 4.11 -9.60
CA ALA A 113 5.14 4.26 -10.87
C ALA A 113 6.49 3.54 -10.86
N VAL A 114 7.26 3.65 -9.77
CA VAL A 114 8.55 2.97 -9.61
C VAL A 114 8.37 1.45 -9.57
N VAL A 115 7.46 0.93 -8.75
CA VAL A 115 7.20 -0.51 -8.65
C VAL A 115 6.67 -1.06 -9.98
N SER A 116 5.74 -0.37 -10.62
CA SER A 116 5.22 -0.75 -11.94
C SER A 116 6.32 -0.73 -13.01
N ALA A 117 7.19 0.28 -13.01
CA ALA A 117 8.32 0.33 -13.94
C ALA A 117 9.30 -0.81 -13.73
N ILE A 118 9.59 -1.19 -12.47
CA ILE A 118 10.43 -2.34 -12.14
C ILE A 118 9.76 -3.64 -12.62
N ALA A 119 8.47 -3.82 -12.33
CA ALA A 119 7.70 -4.99 -12.76
C ALA A 119 7.71 -5.13 -14.30
N LEU A 120 7.44 -4.04 -15.02
CA LEU A 120 7.47 -4.00 -16.48
C LEU A 120 8.87 -4.26 -17.04
N ARG A 121 9.92 -3.71 -16.42
CA ARG A 121 11.31 -3.98 -16.83
C ARG A 121 11.69 -5.45 -16.61
N LEU A 122 11.29 -6.05 -15.48
CA LEU A 122 11.54 -7.47 -15.20
C LEU A 122 10.82 -8.35 -16.23
N LEU A 123 9.55 -8.05 -16.54
CA LEU A 123 8.80 -8.73 -17.60
C LEU A 123 9.48 -8.58 -18.97
N ALA A 124 9.85 -7.35 -19.35
CA ALA A 124 10.45 -7.06 -20.65
C ALA A 124 11.86 -7.67 -20.80
N SER A 125 12.62 -7.76 -19.71
CA SER A 125 13.95 -8.38 -19.69
C SER A 125 13.90 -9.91 -19.82
N GLY A 126 12.71 -10.52 -19.71
CA GLY A 126 12.56 -11.96 -19.76
C GLY A 126 13.23 -12.69 -18.60
N TYR A 127 13.52 -12.01 -17.48
CA TYR A 127 14.17 -12.60 -16.32
C TYR A 127 13.33 -13.81 -15.84
N LYS A 128 13.88 -15.02 -16.01
CA LYS A 128 13.23 -16.33 -15.78
C LYS A 128 12.06 -16.73 -16.70
N LEU A 129 11.68 -15.92 -17.69
CA LEU A 129 10.66 -16.30 -18.70
C LEU A 129 11.24 -17.14 -19.85
N ARG A 130 12.57 -17.27 -19.92
CA ARG A 130 13.29 -18.07 -20.91
C ARG A 130 14.16 -19.12 -20.21
N SER A 131 13.53 -20.13 -19.62
CA SER A 131 14.10 -21.46 -19.40
C SER A 131 13.00 -22.50 -19.24
#